data_AF-A0A962V0D9-F1
#
_entry.id   AF-A0A962V0D9-F1
#
_cell.length_a   1.000
_cell.length_b   1.000
_cell.length_c   1.000
_cell.angle_alpha   90.00
_cell.angle_beta   90.00
_cell.angle_gamma   90.00
#
_symmetry.space_group_name_H-M   'P 1'
#
loop_
_entity.id
_entity.type
_entity.pdbx_description
1 polymer ?
#
loop_
_entity_poly.entity_id
_entity_poly.type
_entity_poly.pdbx_seq_one_letter_code
_entity_poly.pdbx_strand_id
1 'polypeptide(L)'
;MISTLSYRYRIPLALCLISLLTTAVLLAVFAVSAYRSLHEHLTNLAQDVGSALAPSLAHPLQHDDLWRAYDILATTESPLSPLLIVLDSNDRVFASNRPRALPVLRSLTELEPAFTALASWIETPENNIRAHTDSALERVFVATPIVQNDEAIGRLLVGYPLRWLHERFEALAWRAL
;
A
#
# COMPACT_ATOMS: atom_id res chain seq x y z
N MET A 1 -11.05 -8.19 49.95
CA MET A 1 -10.79 -7.31 51.11
C MET A 1 -10.68 -5.83 50.67
N ILE A 2 -11.72 -5.27 50.05
CA ILE A 2 -11.79 -3.85 49.60
C ILE A 2 -12.93 -3.08 50.31
N SER A 3 -13.58 -3.71 51.30
CA SER A 3 -14.78 -3.18 51.95
C SER A 3 -14.51 -2.24 53.12
N THR A 4 -13.26 -1.98 53.51
CA THR A 4 -12.91 -1.10 54.65
C THR A 4 -12.25 0.23 54.26
N LEU A 5 -12.31 0.64 52.98
CA LEU A 5 -11.72 1.91 52.53
C LEU A 5 -12.68 3.09 52.74
N SER A 6 -12.27 4.00 53.61
CA SER A 6 -12.99 5.22 54.01
C SER A 6 -13.49 6.03 52.80
N TYR A 7 -14.72 6.53 52.88
CA TYR A 7 -15.47 7.22 51.81
C TYR A 7 -14.66 8.33 51.08
N ARG A 8 -13.69 8.94 51.78
CA ARG A 8 -12.76 9.96 51.26
C ARG A 8 -11.82 9.48 50.15
N TYR A 9 -11.51 8.18 50.05
CA TYR A 9 -10.62 7.64 49.01
C TYR A 9 -11.36 7.00 47.84
N ARG A 10 -12.63 6.62 48.02
CA ARG A 10 -13.45 6.01 46.95
C ARG A 10 -13.76 6.98 45.82
N ILE A 11 -14.04 8.25 46.16
CA ILE A 11 -14.35 9.31 45.20
C ILE A 11 -13.14 9.62 44.29
N PRO A 12 -11.92 9.92 44.83
CA PRO A 12 -10.77 10.19 43.97
C PRO A 12 -10.32 8.97 43.16
N LEU A 13 -10.42 7.74 43.70
CA LEU A 13 -10.14 6.52 42.94
C LEU A 13 -11.08 6.33 41.75
N ALA A 14 -12.38 6.56 41.95
CA ALA A 14 -13.35 6.49 40.85
C ALA A 14 -13.04 7.52 39.76
N LEU A 15 -12.65 8.74 40.16
CA LEU A 15 -12.29 9.81 39.23
C LEU A 15 -11.01 9.49 38.43
N CYS A 16 -9.99 8.93 39.09
CA CYS A 16 -8.79 8.42 38.41
C CYS A 16 -9.12 7.27 37.45
N LEU A 17 -9.98 6.33 37.86
CA LEU A 17 -10.38 5.21 37.02
C LEU A 17 -11.11 5.69 35.76
N ILE A 18 -12.04 6.63 35.90
CA ILE A 18 -12.76 7.24 34.78
C ILE A 18 -11.77 7.95 33.86
N SER A 19 -10.86 8.76 34.40
CA SER A 19 -9.84 9.45 33.59
C SER A 19 -8.97 8.46 32.82
N LEU A 20 -8.49 7.40 33.47
CA LEU A 20 -7.67 6.37 32.84
C LEU A 20 -8.42 5.70 31.68
N LEU A 21 -9.69 5.36 31.91
CA LEU A 21 -10.55 4.73 30.92
C LEU A 21 -10.82 5.67 29.74
N THR A 22 -11.10 6.95 30.00
CA THR A 22 -11.26 7.95 28.93
C THR A 22 -9.98 8.10 28.11
N THR A 23 -8.82 8.22 28.76
CA THR A 23 -7.52 8.31 28.06
C THR A 23 -7.26 7.06 27.22
N ALA A 24 -7.55 5.87 27.74
CA ALA A 24 -7.38 4.61 27.00
C ALA A 24 -8.28 4.56 25.76
N VAL A 25 -9.54 4.98 25.88
CA VAL A 25 -10.47 5.06 24.75
C VAL A 25 -9.99 6.07 23.70
N LEU A 26 -9.56 7.26 24.13
CA LEU A 26 -9.02 8.27 23.21
C LEU A 26 -7.78 7.77 22.47
N LEU A 27 -6.86 7.09 23.18
CA LEU A 27 -5.67 6.51 22.59
C LEU A 27 -6.03 5.44 21.54
N ALA A 28 -6.99 4.57 21.85
CA ALA A 28 -7.46 3.55 20.92
C ALA A 28 -8.08 4.17 19.67
N VAL A 29 -8.94 5.19 19.82
CA VAL A 29 -9.56 5.91 18.70
C VAL A 29 -8.49 6.61 17.85
N PHE A 30 -7.54 7.29 18.49
CA PHE A 30 -6.46 7.97 17.78
C PHE A 30 -5.59 7.00 16.99
N ALA A 31 -5.21 5.86 17.59
CA ALA A 31 -4.45 4.81 16.92
C ALA A 31 -5.18 4.26 15.68
N VAL A 32 -6.48 3.96 15.80
CA VAL A 32 -7.30 3.49 14.67
C VAL A 32 -7.42 4.56 13.58
N SER A 33 -7.66 5.81 13.96
CA SER A 33 -7.75 6.92 13.01
C SER A 33 -6.44 7.13 12.26
N ALA A 34 -5.33 7.13 12.98
CA ALA A 34 -4.01 7.34 12.41
C ALA A 34 -3.63 6.21 11.44
N TYR A 35 -3.97 4.95 11.78
CA TYR A 35 -3.82 3.81 10.87
C TYR A 35 -4.63 3.99 9.58
N ARG A 36 -5.91 4.37 9.68
CA ARG A 36 -6.78 4.57 8.52
C ARG A 36 -6.28 5.69 7.61
N SER A 37 -6.00 6.86 8.17
CA SER A 37 -5.51 8.01 7.38
C SER A 37 -4.21 7.68 6.63
N LEU A 38 -3.37 6.85 7.23
CA LEU A 38 -2.10 6.46 6.61
C LEU A 38 -2.28 5.40 5.52
N HIS A 39 -3.19 4.46 5.73
CA HIS A 39 -3.58 3.49 4.70
C HIS A 39 -4.19 4.19 3.47
N GLU A 40 -5.08 5.16 3.69
CA GLU A 40 -5.66 6.01 2.65
C GLU A 40 -4.57 6.82 1.93
N HIS A 41 -3.61 7.39 2.67
CA HIS A 41 -2.52 8.14 2.06
C HIS A 41 -1.63 7.29 1.14
N LEU A 42 -1.27 6.07 1.55
CA LEU A 42 -0.51 5.14 0.69
C LEU A 42 -1.30 4.75 -0.55
N THR A 43 -2.61 4.52 -0.41
CA THR A 43 -3.50 4.20 -1.52
C THR A 43 -3.53 5.33 -2.53
N ASN A 44 -3.75 6.57 -2.08
CA ASN A 44 -3.78 7.75 -2.95
C ASN A 44 -2.44 7.95 -3.64
N LEU A 45 -1.32 7.81 -2.92
CA LEU A 45 0.00 7.94 -3.52
C LEU A 45 0.29 6.85 -4.57
N ALA A 46 -0.16 5.62 -4.34
CA ALA A 46 -0.03 4.54 -5.31
C ALA A 46 -0.88 4.82 -6.57
N GLN A 47 -2.09 5.34 -6.39
CA GLN A 47 -2.97 5.74 -7.48
C GLN A 47 -2.42 6.93 -8.27
N ASP A 48 -1.84 7.93 -7.61
CA ASP A 48 -1.22 9.11 -8.23
C ASP A 48 -0.02 8.69 -9.08
N VAL A 49 0.87 7.86 -8.54
CA VAL A 49 2.02 7.31 -9.27
C VAL A 49 1.56 6.43 -10.42
N GLY A 50 0.58 5.55 -10.20
CA GLY A 50 0.03 4.68 -11.23
C GLY A 50 -0.56 5.48 -12.40
N SER A 51 -1.39 6.49 -12.10
CA SER A 51 -2.02 7.34 -13.10
C SER A 51 -1.03 8.24 -13.84
N ALA A 52 0.06 8.66 -13.18
CA ALA A 52 1.12 9.44 -13.82
C ALA A 52 2.00 8.61 -14.75
N LEU A 53 2.27 7.34 -14.41
CA LEU A 53 3.16 6.46 -15.18
C LEU A 53 2.45 5.62 -16.24
N ALA A 54 1.18 5.24 -16.04
CA ALA A 54 0.47 4.39 -16.98
C ALA A 54 0.49 4.92 -18.43
N PRO A 55 0.28 6.23 -18.70
CA PRO A 55 0.33 6.75 -20.06
C PRO A 55 1.71 6.66 -20.72
N SER A 56 2.80 6.82 -19.95
CA SER A 56 4.17 6.76 -20.49
C SER A 56 4.61 5.33 -20.82
N LEU A 57 3.99 4.35 -20.18
CA LEU A 57 4.22 2.92 -20.42
C LEU A 57 3.40 2.35 -21.58
N ALA A 58 2.39 3.07 -22.08
CA ALA A 58 1.55 2.60 -23.19
C ALA A 58 2.37 2.37 -24.47
N HIS A 59 3.23 3.33 -24.84
CA HIS A 59 4.04 3.22 -26.05
C HIS A 59 5.07 2.07 -25.97
N PRO A 60 5.88 1.92 -24.90
CA PRO A 60 6.76 0.77 -24.73
C PRO A 60 6.04 -0.58 -24.78
N LEU A 61 4.87 -0.68 -24.15
CA LEU A 61 4.10 -1.92 -24.10
C LEU A 61 3.53 -2.30 -25.47
N GLN A 62 3.06 -1.32 -26.24
CA GLN A 62 2.54 -1.55 -27.60
C GLN A 62 3.62 -2.04 -28.58
N HIS A 63 4.85 -1.56 -28.43
CA HIS A 63 5.95 -1.84 -29.36
C HIS A 63 6.91 -2.93 -28.84
N ASP A 64 6.55 -3.63 -27.76
CA ASP A 64 7.41 -4.60 -27.06
C ASP A 64 8.81 -4.04 -26.72
N ASP A 65 8.90 -2.73 -26.45
CA ASP A 65 10.14 -2.04 -26.09
C ASP A 65 10.40 -2.17 -24.60
N LEU A 66 10.87 -3.36 -24.23
CA LEU A 66 11.20 -3.74 -22.86
C LEU A 66 12.20 -2.79 -22.21
N TRP A 67 13.23 -2.37 -22.96
CA TRP A 67 14.30 -1.53 -22.44
C TRP A 67 13.78 -0.15 -22.03
N ARG A 68 12.94 0.45 -22.86
CA ARG A 68 12.34 1.75 -22.55
C ARG A 68 11.39 1.68 -21.35
N ALA A 69 10.63 0.59 -21.20
CA ALA A 69 9.83 0.39 -20.00
C ALA A 69 10.71 0.30 -18.75
N TYR A 70 11.81 -0.45 -18.78
CA TYR A 70 12.75 -0.51 -17.66
C TYR A 70 13.34 0.86 -17.32
N ASP A 71 13.73 1.65 -18.32
CA ASP A 71 14.30 2.98 -18.09
C ASP A 71 13.30 3.91 -17.38
N ILE A 72 12.04 3.92 -17.82
CA ILE A 72 10.95 4.67 -17.17
C ILE A 72 10.78 4.22 -15.70
N LEU A 73 10.73 2.91 -15.46
CA LEU A 73 10.55 2.37 -14.12
C LEU A 73 11.77 2.62 -13.20
N ALA A 74 12.98 2.61 -13.75
CA ALA A 74 14.22 2.80 -12.99
C ALA A 74 14.48 4.27 -12.66
N THR A 75 14.09 5.19 -13.55
CA THR A 75 14.18 6.64 -13.36
C THR A 75 13.05 7.23 -12.51
N THR A 76 12.00 6.44 -12.24
CA THR A 76 10.95 6.84 -11.31
C THR A 76 11.51 6.86 -9.88
N GLU A 77 11.95 8.04 -9.46
CA GLU A 77 12.32 8.28 -8.07
C GLU A 77 11.07 8.47 -7.21
N SER A 78 11.01 7.74 -6.11
CA SER A 78 10.02 7.97 -5.05
C SER A 78 10.68 7.73 -3.70
N PRO A 79 10.48 8.64 -2.72
CA PRO A 79 11.09 8.53 -1.41
C PRO A 79 10.72 7.23 -0.69
N LEU A 80 9.60 6.60 -1.05
CA LEU A 80 9.10 5.38 -0.45
C LEU A 80 9.50 4.11 -1.22
N SER A 81 10.24 4.23 -2.33
CA SER A 81 10.74 3.10 -3.15
C SER A 81 9.65 2.05 -3.47
N PRO A 82 8.62 2.42 -4.26
CA PRO A 82 7.53 1.52 -4.61
C PRO A 82 8.07 0.29 -5.36
N LEU A 83 7.35 -0.83 -5.30
CA LEU A 83 7.51 -1.90 -6.27
C LEU A 83 6.63 -1.57 -7.46
N LEU A 84 7.23 -1.49 -8.64
CA LEU A 84 6.53 -1.23 -9.88
C LEU A 84 6.59 -2.49 -10.72
N ILE A 85 5.42 -2.96 -11.17
CA ILE A 85 5.29 -4.12 -12.04
C ILE A 85 4.36 -3.76 -13.17
N VAL A 86 4.84 -3.85 -14.40
CA VAL A 86 4.04 -3.70 -15.60
C VAL A 86 3.67 -5.09 -16.07
N LEU A 87 2.38 -5.32 -16.26
CA LEU A 87 1.82 -6.55 -16.83
C LEU A 87 1.31 -6.28 -18.23
N ASP A 88 1.48 -7.27 -19.11
CA ASP A 88 0.90 -7.29 -20.45
C ASP A 88 -0.60 -7.62 -20.41
N SER A 89 -1.23 -7.71 -21.59
CA SER A 89 -2.63 -8.10 -21.75
C SER A 89 -2.96 -9.54 -21.32
N ASN A 90 -1.94 -10.37 -21.06
CA ASN A 90 -2.06 -11.75 -20.60
C ASN A 90 -1.69 -11.90 -19.10
N ASP A 91 -1.61 -10.80 -18.35
CA ASP A 91 -1.21 -10.76 -16.94
C ASP A 91 0.20 -11.33 -16.67
N ARG A 92 1.09 -11.25 -17.67
CA ARG A 92 2.50 -11.63 -17.53
C ARG A 92 3.35 -10.40 -17.27
N VAL A 93 4.40 -10.57 -16.48
CA VAL A 93 5.35 -9.49 -16.18
C VAL A 93 6.02 -9.03 -17.47
N PHE A 94 5.71 -7.81 -17.91
CA PHE A 94 6.40 -7.15 -19.00
C PHE A 94 7.68 -6.50 -18.49
N ALA A 95 7.59 -5.65 -17.45
CA ALA A 95 8.74 -4.96 -16.87
C ALA A 95 8.56 -4.75 -15.36
N SER A 96 9.66 -4.58 -14.63
CA SER A 96 9.61 -4.25 -13.19
C SER A 96 10.84 -3.45 -12.77
N ASN A 97 10.71 -2.62 -11.73
CA ASN A 97 11.89 -2.03 -11.10
C ASN A 97 12.70 -3.02 -10.23
N ARG A 98 12.31 -4.31 -10.16
CA ARG A 98 13.07 -5.40 -9.55
C ARG A 98 13.23 -6.62 -10.49
N PRO A 99 13.93 -6.48 -11.63
CA PRO A 99 13.99 -7.52 -12.66
C PRO A 99 14.60 -8.85 -12.20
N ARG A 100 15.47 -8.84 -11.18
CA ARG A 100 16.05 -10.07 -10.61
C ARG A 100 15.04 -10.90 -9.82
N ALA A 101 14.08 -10.25 -9.18
CA ALA A 101 13.03 -10.91 -8.40
C ALA A 101 11.79 -11.21 -9.24
N LEU A 102 11.54 -10.37 -10.25
CA LEU A 102 10.37 -10.45 -11.13
C LEU A 102 10.83 -10.60 -12.59
N PRO A 103 11.20 -11.82 -13.03
CA PRO A 103 11.55 -12.10 -14.41
C PRO A 103 10.39 -11.82 -15.38
N VAL A 104 10.75 -11.37 -16.58
CA VAL A 104 9.80 -11.07 -17.67
C VAL A 104 9.09 -12.32 -18.18
N LEU A 105 7.91 -12.13 -18.77
CA LEU A 105 7.02 -13.13 -19.37
C LEU A 105 6.52 -14.22 -18.41
N ARG A 106 6.78 -14.08 -17.11
CA ARG A 106 6.22 -14.95 -16.07
C ARG A 106 4.89 -14.41 -15.58
N SER A 107 3.97 -15.32 -15.29
CA SER A 107 2.73 -14.97 -14.58
C SER A 107 3.03 -14.69 -13.10
N LEU A 108 2.26 -13.79 -12.49
CA LEU A 108 2.32 -13.54 -11.04
C LEU A 108 2.12 -14.81 -10.21
N THR A 109 1.29 -15.74 -10.68
CA THR A 109 1.04 -17.02 -9.98
C THR A 109 2.23 -17.97 -10.01
N GLU A 110 3.16 -17.80 -10.95
CA GLU A 110 4.35 -18.64 -11.10
C GLU A 110 5.58 -18.11 -10.35
N LEU A 111 5.53 -16.86 -9.86
CA LEU A 111 6.66 -16.18 -9.24
C LEU A 111 6.88 -16.64 -7.79
N GLU A 112 5.94 -16.29 -6.91
CA GLU A 112 5.95 -16.73 -5.52
C GLU A 112 4.50 -16.94 -5.05
N PRO A 113 4.26 -17.85 -4.08
CA PRO A 113 2.92 -18.07 -3.52
C PRO A 113 2.25 -16.80 -2.99
N ALA A 114 3.06 -15.83 -2.53
CA ALA A 114 2.57 -14.54 -2.05
C ALA A 114 1.88 -13.71 -3.15
N PHE A 115 2.25 -13.88 -4.43
CA PHE A 115 1.62 -13.17 -5.56
C PHE A 115 0.33 -13.83 -6.06
N THR A 116 -0.02 -15.04 -5.61
CA THR A 116 -1.24 -15.73 -6.05
C THR A 116 -2.50 -14.97 -5.63
N ALA A 117 -2.53 -14.42 -4.41
CA ALA A 117 -3.65 -13.60 -3.96
C ALA A 117 -3.76 -12.32 -4.79
N LEU A 118 -2.63 -11.65 -5.06
CA LEU A 118 -2.59 -10.47 -5.92
C LEU A 118 -3.09 -10.76 -7.34
N ALA A 119 -2.70 -11.89 -7.92
CA ALA A 119 -3.15 -12.32 -9.25
C ALA A 119 -4.68 -12.51 -9.30
N SER A 120 -5.26 -13.20 -8.31
CA SER A 120 -6.72 -13.37 -8.25
C SER A 120 -7.47 -12.04 -8.05
N TRP A 121 -6.84 -11.08 -7.37
CA TRP A 121 -7.44 -9.77 -7.13
C TRP A 121 -7.51 -8.91 -8.39
N ILE A 122 -6.47 -8.94 -9.25
CA ILE A 122 -6.42 -8.16 -10.50
C ILE A 122 -7.29 -8.73 -11.63
N GLU A 123 -7.74 -9.99 -11.53
CA GLU A 123 -8.67 -10.58 -12.51
C GLU A 123 -10.04 -9.85 -12.52
N THR A 124 -10.41 -9.21 -11.42
CA THR A 124 -11.67 -8.47 -11.33
C THR A 124 -11.50 -7.04 -11.85
N PRO A 125 -12.17 -6.62 -12.94
CA PRO A 125 -11.96 -5.29 -13.55
C PRO A 125 -12.24 -4.11 -12.62
N GLU A 126 -13.18 -4.25 -11.68
CA GLU A 126 -13.51 -3.23 -10.67
C GLU A 126 -12.34 -2.94 -9.71
N ASN A 127 -11.32 -3.79 -9.68
CA ASN A 127 -10.17 -3.66 -8.80
C ASN A 127 -9.03 -2.84 -9.42
N ASN A 128 -9.13 -2.47 -10.70
CA ASN A 128 -8.12 -1.70 -11.44
C ASN A 128 -7.89 -0.25 -10.94
N ILE A 129 -8.52 0.14 -9.84
CA ILE A 129 -8.32 1.44 -9.17
C ILE A 129 -8.48 1.29 -7.64
N ARG A 130 -8.71 0.08 -7.14
CA ARG A 130 -8.88 -0.17 -5.70
C ARG A 130 -7.52 -0.49 -5.09
N ALA A 131 -7.34 -0.15 -3.83
CA ALA A 131 -6.23 -0.67 -3.07
C ALA A 131 -6.48 -2.11 -2.64
N HIS A 132 -5.44 -2.93 -2.76
CA HIS A 132 -5.34 -4.24 -2.15
C HIS A 132 -4.27 -4.21 -1.08
N THR A 133 -4.65 -4.53 0.16
CA THR A 133 -3.66 -4.79 1.20
C THR A 133 -3.30 -6.26 1.14
N ASP A 134 -2.09 -6.55 0.70
CA ASP A 134 -1.55 -7.89 0.73
C ASP A 134 -0.74 -8.09 2.02
N SER A 135 -1.30 -8.89 2.92
CA SER A 135 -0.66 -9.21 4.20
C SER A 135 0.58 -10.11 4.04
N ALA A 136 0.65 -10.92 2.99
CA ALA A 136 1.79 -11.82 2.75
C ALA A 136 2.98 -11.03 2.19
N LEU A 137 2.71 -10.06 1.32
CA LEU A 137 3.71 -9.16 0.75
C LEU A 137 4.02 -7.94 1.63
N GLU A 138 3.26 -7.76 2.73
CA GLU A 138 3.27 -6.58 3.60
C GLU A 138 3.22 -5.28 2.79
N ARG A 139 2.35 -5.23 1.77
CA ARG A 139 2.29 -4.14 0.80
C ARG A 139 0.85 -3.73 0.47
N VAL A 140 0.65 -2.43 0.24
CA VAL A 140 -0.57 -1.92 -0.39
C VAL A 140 -0.30 -1.81 -1.87
N PHE A 141 -1.08 -2.52 -2.68
CA PHE A 141 -1.03 -2.49 -4.13
C PHE A 141 -2.21 -1.71 -4.68
N VAL A 142 -1.94 -0.91 -5.71
CA VAL A 142 -2.97 -0.36 -6.60
C VAL A 142 -2.63 -0.85 -8.00
N ALA A 143 -3.61 -1.45 -8.66
CA ALA A 143 -3.55 -1.71 -10.09
C ALA A 143 -4.02 -0.45 -10.80
N THR A 144 -3.43 -0.12 -11.94
CA THR A 144 -3.85 0.98 -12.81
C THR A 144 -3.81 0.48 -14.25
N PRO A 145 -4.91 0.57 -15.02
CA PRO A 145 -4.91 0.08 -16.39
C PRO A 145 -4.04 0.97 -17.27
N ILE A 146 -3.27 0.34 -18.15
CA ILE A 146 -2.52 1.03 -19.20
C ILE A 146 -3.42 1.04 -20.43
N VAL A 147 -3.94 2.21 -20.77
CA VAL A 147 -4.92 2.40 -21.85
C VAL A 147 -4.26 3.08 -23.05
N GLN A 148 -4.55 2.58 -24.24
CA GLN A 148 -4.18 3.22 -25.49
C GLN A 148 -5.36 3.14 -26.46
N ASN A 149 -5.72 4.26 -27.10
CA ASN A 149 -6.88 4.35 -28.00
C ASN A 149 -8.19 3.82 -27.37
N ASP A 150 -8.40 4.08 -26.07
CA ASP A 150 -9.55 3.62 -25.29
C ASP A 150 -9.59 2.10 -25.00
N GLU A 151 -8.53 1.36 -25.33
CA GLU A 151 -8.38 -0.08 -25.06
C GLU A 151 -7.28 -0.32 -23.99
N ALA A 152 -7.59 -1.17 -23.01
CA ALA A 152 -6.61 -1.56 -21.99
C ALA A 152 -5.63 -2.59 -22.57
N ILE A 153 -4.39 -2.18 -22.81
CA ILE A 153 -3.34 -3.04 -23.38
C ILE A 153 -2.47 -3.73 -22.31
N GLY A 154 -2.65 -3.36 -21.05
CA GLY A 154 -1.99 -3.96 -19.90
C GLY A 154 -2.34 -3.24 -18.60
N ARG A 155 -1.53 -3.43 -17.58
CA ARG A 155 -1.74 -2.81 -16.26
C ARG A 155 -0.42 -2.56 -15.53
N LEU A 156 -0.39 -1.48 -14.76
CA LEU A 156 0.70 -1.14 -13.86
C LEU A 156 0.26 -1.44 -12.43
N LEU A 157 1.05 -2.24 -11.72
CA LEU A 157 0.92 -2.48 -10.29
C LEU A 157 1.92 -1.60 -9.55
N VAL A 158 1.41 -0.79 -8.62
CA VAL A 158 2.20 0.06 -7.74
C VAL A 158 2.03 -0.44 -6.32
N GLY A 159 3.11 -0.94 -5.71
CA GLY A 159 3.10 -1.52 -4.37
C GLY A 159 3.96 -0.74 -3.37
N TYR A 160 3.38 -0.21 -2.30
CA TYR A 160 4.12 0.41 -1.19
C TYR A 160 4.21 -0.50 0.03
N PRO A 161 5.38 -0.61 0.68
CA PRO A 161 5.54 -1.43 1.88
C PRO A 161 4.80 -0.84 3.09
N LEU A 162 4.03 -1.68 3.81
CA LEU A 162 3.36 -1.28 5.05
C LEU A 162 4.35 -0.93 6.17
N ARG A 163 5.55 -1.54 6.18
CA ARG A 163 6.56 -1.29 7.24
C ARG A 163 7.06 0.15 7.33
N TRP A 164 7.02 0.90 6.23
CA TRP A 164 7.40 2.32 6.22
C TRP A 164 6.43 3.21 7.02
N LEU A 165 5.27 2.67 7.42
CA LEU A 165 4.35 3.34 8.34
C LEU A 165 5.00 3.65 9.69
N HIS A 166 5.79 2.73 10.26
CA HIS A 166 6.28 2.87 11.63
C HIS A 166 7.37 3.96 11.77
N GLU A 167 8.30 4.06 10.82
CA GLU A 167 9.45 4.97 10.92
C GLU A 167 9.05 6.46 10.87
N ARG A 168 7.99 6.83 10.15
CA ARG A 168 7.50 8.23 10.13
C ARG A 168 6.71 8.61 11.39
N PHE A 169 6.11 7.65 12.09
CA PHE A 169 5.38 7.95 13.33
C PHE A 169 6.31 8.39 14.45
N GLU A 170 7.48 7.76 14.60
CA GLU A 170 8.45 8.16 15.63
C GLU A 170 8.98 9.58 15.39
N ALA A 171 9.23 9.95 14.13
CA ALA A 171 9.71 11.28 13.76
C ALA A 171 8.68 12.40 14.03
N LEU A 172 7.38 12.10 13.95
CA LEU A 172 6.30 13.06 14.29
C LEU A 172 6.00 13.08 15.79
N ALA A 173 6.06 11.93 16.46
CA ALA A 173 5.88 11.85 17.91
C ALA A 173 6.94 12.67 18.67
N TRP A 174 8.19 12.66 18.19
CA TRP A 174 9.27 13.47 18.77
C TRP A 174 9.10 14.98 18.55
N ARG A 175 8.30 15.40 17.55
CA ARG A 175 8.05 16.82 17.25
C ARG A 175 6.87 17.41 18.01
N ALA A 176 6.01 16.58 18.58
CA ALA A 176 4.82 16.98 19.31
C ALA A 176 5.02 16.98 20.85
N LEU A 177 6.24 16.67 21.31
CA LEU A 177 6.66 16.60 22.71
C LEU A 177 7.67 17.72 22.99
#